data_AF-A0AAX6BT20-F1
#
_entry.id   AF-A0AAX6BT20-F1
#
_cell.length_a   1.000
_cell.length_b   1.000
_cell.length_c   1.000
_cell.angle_alpha   90.00
_cell.angle_beta   90.00
_cell.angle_gamma   90.00
#
_symmetry.space_group_name_H-M   'P 1'
#
loop_
_entity.id
_entity.type
_entity.pdbx_description
1 polymer ?
#
loop_
_entity_poly.entity_id
_entity_poly.type
_entity_poly.pdbx_seq_one_letter_code
_entity_poly.pdbx_strand_id
1 'polypeptide(L)'
;MGGGRIVEAMVEDFKSQGYEVTYHLVNAKNYGVPQDRERVFIIGVRLDIANEYKFKYELPHPTHGEGTDRQKPYVTLKDAIGHLKSSEIGEVYESSFSSRFLSRNRKRRWDEVSFTIQASGRHAPLHPSGEPMIKLGKDEWVLPETSEHRRLSAVEVALIQTFPANYVWKGSLGAIYKQVGNAVPCLLAKAVSQPLADFLSSYYQSVNPASIEGSKTEKVEIDTEARIVRKKRIKKYKKRLPKYKRRQYGKKTFAVTPTNQKIKVGKVTNKVKEMVAI
;
A
#
# COMPACT_ATOMS: atom_id res chain seq x y z
N MET A 1 -1.69 -23.90 -0.50
CA MET A 1 -2.03 -23.15 -1.74
C MET A 1 -1.78 -24.09 -2.91
N GLY A 2 -2.71 -24.16 -3.87
CA GLY A 2 -2.85 -25.26 -4.85
C GLY A 2 -1.74 -25.44 -5.91
N GLY A 3 -0.49 -25.07 -5.64
CA GLY A 3 0.66 -25.37 -6.50
C GLY A 3 0.62 -24.74 -7.89
N GLY A 4 0.06 -23.53 -8.03
CA GLY A 4 -0.04 -22.84 -9.34
C GLY A 4 -1.32 -23.14 -10.13
N ARG A 5 -2.01 -24.25 -9.84
CA ARG A 5 -3.20 -24.72 -10.58
C ARG A 5 -4.32 -23.70 -10.79
N ILE A 6 -4.50 -22.76 -9.87
CA ILE A 6 -5.54 -21.70 -10.00
C ILE A 6 -5.12 -20.68 -11.06
N VAL A 7 -3.85 -20.27 -11.07
CA VAL A 7 -3.34 -19.32 -12.07
C VAL A 7 -3.35 -19.98 -13.44
N GLU A 8 -2.96 -21.25 -13.52
CA GLU A 8 -3.03 -22.04 -14.76
C GLU A 8 -4.45 -22.14 -15.30
N ALA A 9 -5.44 -22.45 -14.43
CA ALA A 9 -6.84 -22.48 -14.83
C ALA A 9 -7.34 -21.11 -15.33
N MET A 10 -7.01 -20.02 -14.63
CA MET A 10 -7.36 -18.67 -15.08
C MET A 10 -6.73 -18.34 -16.44
N VAL A 11 -5.47 -18.71 -16.66
CA VAL A 11 -4.77 -18.49 -17.92
C VAL A 11 -5.45 -19.26 -19.06
N GLU A 12 -5.80 -20.52 -18.82
CA GLU A 12 -6.48 -21.34 -19.83
C GLU A 12 -7.87 -20.82 -20.15
N ASP A 13 -8.64 -20.41 -19.12
CA ASP A 13 -9.95 -19.80 -19.30
C ASP A 13 -9.84 -18.56 -20.20
N PHE A 14 -8.92 -17.63 -19.92
CA PHE A 14 -8.76 -16.43 -20.77
C PHE A 14 -8.23 -16.76 -22.18
N LYS A 15 -7.34 -17.73 -22.33
CA LYS A 15 -6.88 -18.19 -23.65
C LYS A 15 -8.04 -18.75 -24.49
N SER A 16 -8.91 -19.55 -23.88
CA SER A 16 -10.11 -20.08 -24.54
C SER A 16 -11.07 -18.99 -25.03
N GLN A 17 -11.04 -17.81 -24.39
CA GLN A 17 -11.82 -16.63 -24.78
C GLN A 17 -11.11 -15.73 -25.81
N GLY A 18 -9.99 -16.19 -26.38
CA GLY A 18 -9.28 -15.48 -27.45
C GLY A 18 -8.31 -14.40 -26.97
N TYR A 19 -7.64 -14.63 -25.84
CA TYR A 19 -6.57 -13.76 -25.33
C TYR A 19 -5.20 -14.45 -25.39
N GLU A 20 -4.16 -13.72 -25.79
CA GLU A 20 -2.79 -14.02 -25.41
C GLU A 20 -2.58 -13.58 -23.96
N VAL A 21 -2.21 -14.53 -23.08
CA VAL A 21 -2.15 -14.31 -21.64
C VAL A 21 -0.74 -14.59 -21.14
N THR A 22 -0.17 -13.63 -20.40
CA THR A 22 1.08 -13.77 -19.65
C THR A 22 0.80 -13.55 -18.17
N TYR A 23 1.65 -14.09 -17.29
CA TYR A 23 1.59 -13.80 -15.87
C TYR A 23 2.98 -13.60 -15.28
N HIS A 24 3.07 -12.72 -14.29
CA HIS A 24 4.34 -12.31 -13.70
C HIS A 24 4.23 -12.22 -12.17
N LEU A 25 5.15 -12.88 -11.45
CA LEU A 25 5.34 -12.66 -10.02
C LEU A 25 6.27 -11.46 -9.83
N VAL A 26 5.76 -10.38 -9.25
CA VAL A 26 6.45 -9.09 -9.19
C VAL A 26 6.51 -8.60 -7.76
N ASN A 27 7.70 -8.19 -7.31
CA ASN A 27 7.88 -7.51 -6.02
C ASN A 27 7.92 -5.99 -6.21
N ALA A 28 7.08 -5.28 -5.47
CA ALA A 28 6.94 -3.82 -5.54
C ALA A 28 8.27 -3.07 -5.30
N LYS A 29 9.13 -3.58 -4.41
CA LYS A 29 10.43 -2.93 -4.11
C LYS A 29 11.35 -2.80 -5.32
N ASN A 30 11.19 -3.70 -6.29
CA ASN A 30 11.97 -3.70 -7.52
C ASN A 30 11.58 -2.55 -8.49
N TYR A 31 10.49 -1.84 -8.20
CA TYR A 31 9.91 -0.77 -9.01
C TYR A 31 9.77 0.54 -8.23
N GLY A 32 10.66 0.76 -7.26
CA GLY A 32 10.76 2.03 -6.52
C GLY A 32 9.74 2.20 -5.39
N VAL A 33 9.00 1.15 -5.04
CA VAL A 33 8.06 1.18 -3.92
C VAL A 33 8.82 0.82 -2.64
N PRO A 34 8.74 1.61 -1.55
CA PRO A 34 9.44 1.34 -0.30
C PRO A 34 8.76 0.24 0.55
N GLN A 35 8.43 -0.89 -0.09
CA GLN A 35 7.63 -1.96 0.48
C GLN A 35 7.99 -3.31 -0.12
N ASP A 36 8.23 -4.30 0.72
CA ASP A 36 8.33 -5.71 0.33
C ASP A 36 6.91 -6.27 0.13
N ARG A 37 6.48 -6.37 -1.13
CA ARG A 37 5.14 -6.81 -1.53
C ARG A 37 5.18 -7.53 -2.86
N GLU A 38 5.00 -8.84 -2.82
CA GLU A 38 4.88 -9.67 -4.01
C GLU A 38 3.42 -9.82 -4.44
N ARG A 39 3.17 -9.66 -5.74
CA ARG A 39 1.87 -9.88 -6.37
C ARG A 39 2.05 -10.57 -7.71
N VAL A 40 1.08 -11.42 -8.06
CA VAL A 40 0.96 -11.97 -9.41
C VAL A 40 0.11 -11.01 -10.22
N PHE A 41 0.61 -10.59 -11.38
CA PHE A 41 -0.14 -9.87 -12.39
C PHE A 41 -0.42 -10.81 -13.55
N ILE A 42 -1.66 -10.86 -14.02
CA ILE A 42 -2.07 -11.64 -15.19
C ILE A 42 -2.50 -10.63 -16.24
N ILE A 43 -1.80 -10.62 -17.38
CA ILE A 43 -2.03 -9.66 -18.45
C ILE A 43 -2.58 -10.41 -19.65
N GLY A 44 -3.79 -10.04 -20.07
CA GLY A 44 -4.44 -10.58 -21.26
C GLY A 44 -4.50 -9.53 -22.37
N VAL A 45 -3.99 -9.86 -23.55
CA VAL A 45 -4.13 -9.08 -24.79
C VAL A 45 -5.02 -9.86 -25.73
N ARG A 46 -6.06 -9.25 -26.30
CA ARG A 46 -6.95 -9.94 -27.23
C ARG A 46 -6.16 -10.37 -28.49
N LEU A 47 -6.37 -11.59 -28.97
CA LEU A 47 -5.54 -12.20 -30.02
C LEU A 47 -5.58 -11.43 -31.35
N ASP A 48 -6.72 -10.86 -31.72
CA ASP A 48 -6.83 -10.03 -32.93
C ASP A 48 -5.94 -8.78 -32.83
N ILE A 49 -5.94 -8.09 -31.70
CA ILE A 49 -5.07 -6.93 -31.42
C ILE A 49 -3.59 -7.36 -31.43
N ALA A 50 -3.26 -8.45 -30.73
CA ALA A 50 -1.89 -8.96 -30.69
C ALA A 50 -1.38 -9.31 -32.10
N ASN A 51 -2.21 -9.95 -32.92
CA ASN A 51 -1.85 -10.39 -34.26
C ASN A 51 -1.80 -9.26 -35.30
N GLU A 52 -2.76 -8.33 -35.27
CA GLU A 52 -2.84 -7.19 -36.18
C GLU A 52 -1.68 -6.23 -35.95
N TYR A 53 -1.42 -5.87 -34.68
CA TYR A 53 -0.41 -4.87 -34.33
C TYR A 53 0.94 -5.46 -33.93
N LYS A 54 1.09 -6.80 -34.00
CA LYS A 54 2.30 -7.53 -33.54
C LYS A 54 2.73 -7.15 -32.13
N PHE A 55 1.76 -6.79 -31.28
CA PHE A 55 2.02 -6.37 -29.92
C PHE A 55 2.09 -7.58 -28.99
N LYS A 56 3.19 -7.69 -28.27
CA LYS A 56 3.38 -8.68 -27.21
C LYS A 56 3.71 -7.97 -25.91
N TYR A 57 2.98 -8.28 -24.85
CA TYR A 57 3.27 -7.72 -23.54
C TYR A 57 4.56 -8.32 -22.98
N GLU A 58 5.47 -7.44 -22.56
CA GLU A 58 6.65 -7.80 -21.79
C GLU A 58 6.70 -6.95 -20.52
N LEU A 59 6.89 -7.60 -19.36
CA LEU A 59 7.05 -6.89 -18.10
C LEU A 59 8.34 -6.05 -18.15
N PRO A 60 8.29 -4.75 -17.82
CA PRO A 60 9.49 -3.95 -17.76
C PRO A 60 10.50 -4.49 -16.74
N HIS A 61 11.78 -4.40 -17.10
CA HIS A 61 12.88 -4.82 -16.24
C HIS A 61 12.84 -4.12 -14.87
N PRO A 62 13.11 -4.84 -13.77
CA PRO A 62 13.31 -4.25 -12.45
C PRO A 62 14.26 -3.05 -12.47
N THR A 63 13.82 -1.93 -11.91
CA THR A 63 14.60 -0.67 -11.90
C THR A 63 15.40 -0.48 -10.62
N HIS A 64 14.93 -1.05 -9.50
CA HIS A 64 15.51 -0.86 -8.18
C HIS A 64 16.01 -2.18 -7.59
N GLY A 65 17.15 -2.15 -6.91
CA GLY A 65 17.65 -3.28 -6.13
C GLY A 65 19.16 -3.24 -5.89
N GLU A 66 19.70 -4.40 -5.53
CA GLU A 66 21.13 -4.62 -5.37
C GLU A 66 21.71 -5.19 -6.67
N GLY A 67 22.95 -4.84 -7.01
CA GLY A 67 23.64 -5.33 -8.21
C GLY A 67 23.88 -4.27 -9.28
N THR A 68 24.72 -4.61 -10.26
CA THR A 68 25.09 -3.72 -11.39
C THR A 68 24.02 -3.64 -12.47
N ASP A 69 23.05 -4.57 -12.48
CA ASP A 69 21.92 -4.62 -13.40
C ASP A 69 20.73 -3.76 -12.94
N ARG A 70 20.82 -3.14 -11.76
CA ARG A 70 19.81 -2.23 -11.22
C ARG A 70 20.26 -0.79 -11.40
N GLN A 71 19.34 0.04 -11.89
CA GLN A 71 19.63 1.45 -12.15
C GLN A 71 19.67 2.28 -10.85
N LYS A 72 18.95 1.84 -9.81
CA LYS A 72 18.77 2.57 -8.56
C LYS A 72 18.79 1.61 -7.36
N PRO A 73 19.24 2.05 -6.17
CA PRO A 73 19.09 1.27 -4.94
C PRO A 73 17.61 1.17 -4.54
N TYR A 74 17.27 0.29 -3.60
CA TYR A 74 15.91 0.24 -3.05
C TYR A 74 15.53 1.57 -2.37
N VAL A 75 14.27 1.99 -2.52
CA VAL A 75 13.71 3.14 -1.80
C VAL A 75 13.38 2.71 -0.37
N THR A 76 13.92 3.40 0.62
CA THR A 76 13.81 3.01 2.03
C THR A 76 12.61 3.67 2.73
N LEU A 77 12.31 3.23 3.95
CA LEU A 77 11.38 3.92 4.84
C LEU A 77 11.82 5.38 5.11
N LYS A 78 13.12 5.64 5.20
CA LYS A 78 13.64 7.00 5.39
C LYS A 78 13.32 7.90 4.20
N ASP A 79 13.50 7.40 2.98
CA ASP A 79 13.18 8.17 1.77
C ASP A 79 11.68 8.46 1.69
N ALA A 80 10.85 7.47 2.04
CA ALA A 80 9.41 7.54 1.91
C ALA A 80 8.73 8.47 2.92
N ILE A 81 9.14 8.40 4.19
CA ILE A 81 8.42 9.05 5.30
C ILE A 81 9.33 9.79 6.29
N GLY A 82 10.65 9.73 6.13
CA GLY A 82 11.61 10.33 7.06
C GLY A 82 11.62 11.87 7.06
N HIS A 83 11.05 12.50 6.02
CA HIS A 83 10.93 13.94 5.89
C HIS A 83 9.68 14.52 6.57
N LEU A 84 8.74 13.68 7.03
CA LEU A 84 7.46 14.13 7.59
C LEU A 84 7.63 14.77 8.96
N LYS A 85 6.99 15.93 9.14
CA LYS A 85 6.85 16.62 10.44
C LYS A 85 5.71 16.00 11.24
N SER A 86 5.74 16.17 12.56
CA SER A 86 4.69 15.65 13.44
C SER A 86 3.27 16.15 13.10
N SER A 87 3.16 17.34 12.49
CA SER A 87 1.89 17.91 12.01
C SER A 87 1.33 17.20 10.77
N GLU A 88 2.15 16.46 10.03
CA GLU A 88 1.83 15.83 8.74
C GLU A 88 1.50 14.34 8.87
N ILE A 89 1.94 13.70 9.96
CA ILE A 89 1.72 12.26 10.22
C ILE A 89 0.22 11.92 10.24
N GLY A 90 -0.63 12.83 10.70
CA GLY A 90 -2.08 12.60 10.77
C GLY A 90 -2.47 11.54 11.81
N GLU A 91 -3.56 10.82 11.57
CA GLU A 91 -4.13 9.86 12.53
C GLU A 91 -3.44 8.49 12.47
N VAL A 92 -3.17 7.92 13.65
CA VAL A 92 -2.61 6.57 13.84
C VAL A 92 -3.68 5.64 14.41
N TYR A 93 -3.66 4.37 13.99
CA TYR A 93 -4.57 3.38 14.56
C TYR A 93 -4.15 2.96 15.99
N GLU A 94 -4.82 3.53 16.98
CA GLU A 94 -4.59 3.25 18.40
C GLU A 94 -5.38 2.02 18.86
N SER A 95 -4.65 0.95 19.16
CA SER A 95 -5.20 -0.25 19.81
C SER A 95 -4.06 -1.06 20.43
N SER A 96 -4.38 -1.85 21.46
CA SER A 96 -3.45 -2.81 22.03
C SER A 96 -2.92 -3.79 20.96
N PHE A 97 -1.69 -4.26 21.17
CA PHE A 97 -1.09 -5.30 20.34
C PHE A 97 -1.58 -6.67 20.79
N SER A 98 -2.14 -7.46 19.87
CA SER A 98 -2.56 -8.83 20.18
C SER A 98 -1.35 -9.78 20.17
N SER A 99 -1.50 -10.96 20.81
CA SER A 99 -0.50 -12.03 20.74
C SER A 99 -0.15 -12.39 19.28
N ARG A 100 -1.14 -12.45 18.39
CA ARG A 100 -0.93 -12.67 16.94
C ARG A 100 -0.18 -11.53 16.24
N PHE A 101 -0.31 -10.30 16.72
CA PHE A 101 0.49 -9.19 16.20
C PHE A 101 1.96 -9.37 16.60
N LEU A 102 2.19 -9.70 17.87
CA LEU A 102 3.49 -9.91 18.50
C LEU A 102 4.15 -11.26 18.17
N SER A 103 3.52 -12.13 17.38
CA SER A 103 4.12 -13.41 16.99
C SER A 103 5.14 -13.29 15.85
N ARG A 104 5.30 -12.08 15.30
CA ARG A 104 6.18 -11.78 14.17
C ARG A 104 6.81 -10.42 14.40
N ASN A 105 7.97 -10.19 13.79
CA ASN A 105 8.51 -8.83 13.72
C ASN A 105 7.54 -7.93 12.94
N ARG A 106 7.27 -6.74 13.48
CA ARG A 106 6.42 -5.71 12.90
C ARG A 106 7.13 -4.37 12.72
N LYS A 107 8.41 -4.28 13.07
CA LYS A 107 9.21 -3.05 13.02
C LYS A 107 10.45 -3.26 12.14
N ARG A 108 10.56 -2.46 11.09
CA ARG A 108 11.75 -2.33 10.23
C ARG A 108 12.50 -1.07 10.62
N ARG A 109 13.79 -1.01 10.31
CA ARG A 109 14.62 0.18 10.49
C ARG A 109 14.43 1.18 9.36
N TRP A 110 14.95 2.38 9.55
CA TRP A 110 14.86 3.47 8.59
C TRP A 110 15.53 3.17 7.24
N ASP A 111 16.62 2.40 7.24
CA ASP A 111 17.40 1.97 6.08
C ASP A 111 16.77 0.79 5.31
N GLU A 112 15.63 0.26 5.78
CA GLU A 112 14.96 -0.88 5.17
C GLU A 112 13.68 -0.47 4.43
N VAL A 113 13.22 -1.32 3.52
CA VAL A 113 11.84 -1.25 2.99
C VAL A 113 10.81 -1.64 4.05
N SER A 114 9.59 -1.14 3.93
CA SER A 114 8.49 -1.53 4.81
C SER A 114 8.04 -2.97 4.57
N PHE A 115 7.40 -3.58 5.57
CA PHE A 115 6.58 -4.78 5.34
C PHE A 115 5.37 -4.46 4.47
N THR A 116 4.77 -5.48 3.86
CA THR A 116 3.50 -5.33 3.12
C THR A 116 2.45 -4.61 3.97
N ILE A 117 1.90 -3.50 3.45
CA ILE A 117 0.80 -2.79 4.10
C ILE A 117 -0.48 -3.62 3.94
N GLN A 118 -1.03 -4.05 5.07
CA GLN A 118 -2.25 -4.86 5.13
C GLN A 118 -3.50 -3.99 5.17
N ALA A 119 -4.63 -4.54 4.75
CA ALA A 119 -5.93 -3.87 4.72
C ALA A 119 -6.60 -3.74 6.11
N SER A 120 -5.81 -3.41 7.13
CA SER A 120 -6.24 -3.24 8.51
C SER A 120 -5.25 -2.40 9.31
N GLY A 121 -5.73 -1.30 9.90
CA GLY A 121 -4.92 -0.45 10.78
C GLY A 121 -4.38 -1.21 12.00
N ARG A 122 -5.10 -2.22 12.52
CA ARG A 122 -4.63 -3.05 13.64
C ARG A 122 -3.36 -3.84 13.30
N HIS A 123 -3.20 -4.21 12.03
CA HIS A 123 -2.07 -4.98 11.52
C HIS A 123 -1.06 -4.13 10.74
N ALA A 124 -1.24 -2.80 10.72
CA ALA A 124 -0.25 -1.89 10.14
C ALA A 124 1.12 -2.11 10.82
N PRO A 125 2.23 -2.07 10.05
CA PRO A 125 3.56 -2.15 10.63
C PRO A 125 3.82 -1.03 11.65
N LEU A 126 4.80 -1.26 12.51
CA LEU A 126 5.29 -0.26 13.46
C LEU A 126 6.19 0.74 12.74
N HIS A 127 6.11 1.99 13.19
CA HIS A 127 6.99 3.04 12.73
C HIS A 127 8.46 2.73 13.08
N PRO A 128 9.43 3.06 12.21
CA PRO A 128 10.85 2.72 12.41
C PRO A 128 11.54 3.43 13.59
N SER A 129 10.97 4.52 14.12
CA SER A 129 11.55 5.23 15.29
C SER A 129 11.62 4.37 16.54
N GLY A 130 12.65 4.56 17.37
CA GLY A 130 12.82 3.84 18.62
C GLY A 130 13.42 2.45 18.41
N GLU A 131 13.43 1.63 19.46
CA GLU A 131 14.17 0.37 19.49
C GLU A 131 13.49 -0.73 18.67
N PRO A 132 14.26 -1.65 18.03
CA PRO A 132 13.69 -2.77 17.29
C PRO A 132 12.93 -3.73 18.23
N MET A 133 12.08 -4.58 17.65
CA MET A 133 11.47 -5.68 18.40
C MET A 133 12.53 -6.74 18.74
N ILE A 134 12.43 -7.33 19.93
CA ILE A 134 13.34 -8.38 20.39
C ILE A 134 12.65 -9.73 20.17
N LYS A 135 13.35 -10.68 19.54
CA LYS A 135 12.88 -12.05 19.34
C LYS A 135 13.23 -12.91 20.56
N LEU A 136 12.24 -13.46 21.24
CA LEU A 136 12.45 -14.38 22.37
C LEU A 136 12.27 -15.84 21.98
N GLY A 137 11.47 -16.12 20.94
CA GLY A 137 11.17 -17.48 20.50
C GLY A 137 10.74 -17.55 19.03
N LYS A 138 10.27 -18.72 18.60
CA LYS A 138 9.84 -18.95 17.20
C LYS A 138 8.73 -17.99 16.77
N ASP A 139 7.73 -17.82 17.62
CA ASP A 139 6.53 -17.02 17.39
C ASP A 139 6.34 -15.98 18.51
N GLU A 140 7.43 -15.47 19.07
CA GLU A 140 7.39 -14.58 20.22
C GLU A 140 8.36 -13.41 20.02
N TRP A 141 7.77 -12.23 19.88
CA TRP A 141 8.47 -10.95 19.80
C TRP A 141 7.92 -9.99 20.83
N VAL A 142 8.81 -9.20 21.43
CA VAL A 142 8.45 -8.20 22.43
C VAL A 142 8.86 -6.81 21.98
N LEU A 143 8.11 -5.82 22.48
CA LEU A 143 8.41 -4.40 22.32
C LEU A 143 9.16 -3.94 23.57
N PRO A 144 10.38 -3.40 23.45
CA PRO A 144 11.09 -2.82 24.58
C PRO A 144 10.26 -1.75 25.30
N GLU A 145 10.11 -1.86 26.62
CA GLU A 145 9.36 -0.88 27.43
C GLU A 145 10.06 0.49 27.47
N THR A 146 11.36 0.51 27.19
CA THR A 146 12.24 1.68 27.11
C THR A 146 11.97 2.56 25.89
N SER A 147 11.11 2.13 24.96
CA SER A 147 10.86 2.83 23.71
C SER A 147 9.38 3.03 23.43
N GLU A 148 9.05 4.16 22.77
CA GLU A 148 7.70 4.36 22.26
C GLU A 148 7.49 3.59 20.95
N HIS A 149 6.36 2.88 20.88
CA HIS A 149 5.99 2.09 19.71
C HIS A 149 4.62 2.50 19.22
N ARG A 150 4.58 3.06 18.01
CA ARG A 150 3.34 3.36 17.31
C ARG A 150 3.27 2.62 15.98
N ARG A 151 2.05 2.42 15.49
CA ARG A 151 1.83 1.99 14.11
C ARG A 151 2.16 3.13 13.15
N LEU A 152 2.46 2.76 11.91
CA LEU A 152 2.49 3.73 10.81
C LEU A 152 1.10 4.36 10.66
N SER A 153 1.06 5.68 10.49
CA SER A 153 -0.17 6.44 10.29
C SER A 153 -0.80 6.17 8.94
N ALA A 154 -2.05 6.61 8.75
CA ALA A 154 -2.72 6.48 7.45
C ALA A 154 -1.95 7.18 6.31
N VAL A 155 -1.33 8.34 6.59
CA VAL A 155 -0.53 9.09 5.63
C VAL A 155 0.76 8.34 5.29
N GLU A 156 1.47 7.85 6.30
CA GLU A 156 2.72 7.11 6.11
C GLU A 156 2.49 5.84 5.29
N VAL A 157 1.45 5.05 5.60
CA VAL A 157 1.18 3.84 4.83
C VAL A 157 0.75 4.14 3.39
N ALA A 158 0.10 5.28 3.15
CA ALA A 158 -0.26 5.72 1.80
C ALA A 158 0.98 6.12 0.99
N LEU A 159 1.89 6.90 1.58
CA LEU A 159 3.16 7.27 0.95
C LEU A 159 4.05 6.04 0.69
N ILE A 160 4.05 5.07 1.59
CA ILE A 160 4.75 3.79 1.40
C ILE A 160 4.13 2.98 0.25
N GLN A 161 2.82 3.07 0.03
CA GLN A 161 2.12 2.55 -1.16
C GLN A 161 2.28 3.46 -2.39
N THR A 162 3.10 4.51 -2.29
CA THR A 162 3.42 5.48 -3.35
C THR A 162 2.22 6.29 -3.86
N PHE A 163 1.19 6.45 -3.03
CA PHE A 163 0.11 7.39 -3.34
C PHE A 163 0.66 8.83 -3.37
N PRO A 164 0.11 9.71 -4.22
CA PRO A 164 0.43 11.12 -4.19
C PRO A 164 0.16 11.73 -2.80
N ALA A 165 1.04 12.61 -2.33
CA ALA A 165 0.92 13.24 -1.01
C ALA A 165 -0.37 14.07 -0.86
N ASN A 166 -0.89 14.60 -1.97
CA ASN A 166 -2.14 15.37 -2.03
C ASN A 166 -3.41 14.50 -2.21
N TYR A 167 -3.30 13.16 -2.12
CA TYR A 167 -4.45 12.28 -2.29
C TYR A 167 -5.47 12.46 -1.15
N VAL A 168 -6.73 12.70 -1.51
CA VAL A 168 -7.81 12.98 -0.55
C VAL A 168 -8.52 11.70 -0.13
N TRP A 169 -8.21 11.21 1.07
CA TRP A 169 -8.84 10.03 1.65
C TRP A 169 -10.25 10.31 2.20
N LYS A 170 -11.18 9.37 1.97
CA LYS A 170 -12.56 9.43 2.48
C LYS A 170 -12.89 8.22 3.34
N GLY A 171 -13.72 8.44 4.36
CA GLY A 171 -14.22 7.40 5.26
C GLY A 171 -13.57 7.41 6.64
N SER A 172 -13.89 6.39 7.44
CA SER A 172 -13.28 6.21 8.77
C SER A 172 -11.80 5.81 8.64
N LEU A 173 -11.00 6.05 9.68
CA LEU A 173 -9.59 5.66 9.69
C LEU A 173 -9.36 4.20 9.30
N GLY A 174 -10.16 3.27 9.85
CA GLY A 174 -10.10 1.86 9.48
C GLY A 174 -10.42 1.59 8.00
N ALA A 175 -11.38 2.32 7.42
CA ALA A 175 -11.69 2.23 5.99
C ALA A 175 -10.56 2.79 5.12
N ILE A 176 -9.85 3.82 5.58
CA ILE A 176 -8.67 4.37 4.88
C ILE A 176 -7.55 3.33 4.85
N TYR A 177 -7.18 2.72 5.99
CA TYR A 177 -6.19 1.63 6.00
C TYR A 177 -6.59 0.46 5.08
N LYS A 178 -7.89 0.14 5.02
CA LYS A 178 -8.40 -0.90 4.12
C LYS A 178 -8.21 -0.53 2.65
N GLN A 179 -8.52 0.71 2.26
CA GLN A 179 -8.30 1.23 0.91
C GLN A 179 -6.81 1.15 0.53
N VAL A 180 -5.93 1.67 1.38
CA VAL A 180 -4.48 1.68 1.14
C VAL A 180 -3.90 0.27 1.05
N GLY A 181 -4.25 -0.64 1.97
CA GLY A 181 -3.68 -1.99 2.00
C GLY A 181 -4.13 -2.90 0.85
N ASN A 182 -5.36 -2.71 0.37
CA ASN A 182 -5.90 -3.45 -0.77
C ASN A 182 -5.39 -2.94 -2.12
N ALA A 183 -4.97 -1.68 -2.21
CA ALA A 183 -4.47 -1.10 -3.45
C ALA A 183 -3.21 -1.80 -3.98
N VAL A 184 -3.03 -1.72 -5.29
CA VAL A 184 -1.73 -1.91 -5.95
C VAL A 184 -0.92 -0.63 -5.73
N PRO A 185 0.37 -0.71 -5.32
CA PRO A 185 1.19 0.49 -5.18
C PRO A 185 1.27 1.27 -6.50
N CYS A 186 1.14 2.59 -6.46
CA CYS A 186 1.02 3.42 -7.66
C CYS A 186 2.23 3.31 -8.61
N LEU A 187 3.46 3.29 -8.10
CA LEU A 187 4.65 3.14 -8.95
C LEU A 187 4.73 1.75 -9.59
N LEU A 188 4.32 0.70 -8.87
CA LEU A 188 4.24 -0.65 -9.42
C LEU A 188 3.15 -0.73 -10.49
N ALA A 189 1.98 -0.16 -10.24
CA ALA A 189 0.89 -0.10 -11.22
C ALA A 189 1.36 0.61 -12.49
N LYS A 190 2.01 1.77 -12.36
CA LYS A 190 2.59 2.52 -13.47
C LYS A 190 3.56 1.66 -14.28
N ALA A 191 4.50 0.98 -13.62
CA ALA A 191 5.49 0.15 -14.30
C ALA A 191 4.84 -1.02 -15.06
N VAL A 192 3.94 -1.76 -14.41
CA VAL A 192 3.24 -2.89 -15.04
C VAL A 192 2.37 -2.44 -16.21
N SER A 193 1.72 -1.28 -16.12
CA SER A 193 0.85 -0.76 -17.19
C SER A 193 1.60 -0.05 -18.32
N GLN A 194 2.88 0.32 -18.14
CA GLN A 194 3.61 1.16 -19.08
C GLN A 194 3.64 0.59 -20.51
N PRO A 195 3.95 -0.70 -20.75
CA PRO A 195 3.95 -1.25 -22.11
C PRO A 195 2.58 -1.15 -22.81
N LEU A 196 1.50 -1.36 -22.05
CA LEU A 196 0.14 -1.23 -22.56
C LEU A 196 -0.19 0.24 -22.87
N ALA A 197 0.23 1.16 -21.99
CA ALA A 197 0.03 2.60 -22.19
C ALA A 197 0.80 3.12 -23.43
N ASP A 198 2.05 2.68 -23.61
CA ASP A 198 2.88 3.06 -24.76
C ASP A 198 2.28 2.55 -26.08
N PHE A 199 1.79 1.31 -26.07
CA PHE A 199 1.06 0.73 -27.20
C PHE A 199 -0.20 1.53 -27.54
N LEU A 200 -1.05 1.79 -26.54
CA LEU A 200 -2.31 2.54 -26.73
C LEU A 200 -2.05 3.98 -27.18
N SER A 201 -1.01 4.62 -26.66
CA SER A 201 -0.59 5.96 -27.08
C SER A 201 -0.14 5.97 -28.54
N SER A 202 0.71 5.03 -28.94
CA SER A 202 1.19 4.92 -30.32
C SER A 202 0.05 4.62 -31.29
N TYR A 203 -0.88 3.74 -30.90
CA TYR A 203 -2.09 3.46 -31.66
C TYR A 203 -2.98 4.70 -31.81
N TYR A 204 -3.23 5.43 -30.72
CA TYR A 204 -4.06 6.64 -30.77
C TYR A 204 -3.47 7.70 -31.69
N GLN A 205 -2.14 7.86 -31.69
CA GLN A 205 -1.43 8.80 -32.56
C GLN A 205 -1.50 8.38 -34.04
N SER A 206 -1.42 7.08 -34.34
CA SER A 206 -1.50 6.60 -35.73
C SER A 206 -2.88 6.81 -36.35
N VAL A 207 -3.95 6.73 -35.54
CA VAL A 207 -5.33 6.93 -36.02
C VAL A 207 -5.83 8.38 -35.91
N ASN A 208 -5.16 9.25 -35.13
CA ASN A 208 -5.51 10.68 -34.98
C ASN A 208 -4.31 11.64 -35.20
N PRO A 209 -3.68 11.66 -36.38
CA PRO A 209 -2.45 12.44 -36.62
C PRO A 209 -2.65 13.97 -36.52
N ALA A 210 -3.86 14.50 -36.75
CA ALA A 210 -4.17 15.92 -36.71
C ALA A 210 -4.23 16.54 -35.29
N SER A 211 -4.11 15.73 -34.23
CA SER A 211 -4.17 16.22 -32.84
C SER A 211 -2.85 16.84 -32.33
N ILE A 212 -1.82 16.95 -33.19
CA ILE A 212 -0.46 17.38 -32.83
C ILE A 212 -0.25 18.90 -32.99
N GLU A 213 -1.01 19.60 -33.84
CA GLU A 213 -0.76 21.04 -34.10
C GLU A 213 -1.25 22.02 -33.00
N GLY A 214 -1.79 21.53 -31.89
CA GLY A 214 -2.37 22.41 -30.85
C GLY A 214 -2.00 22.10 -29.40
N SER A 215 -1.34 20.99 -29.08
CA SER A 215 -1.00 20.66 -27.68
C SER A 215 0.28 21.37 -27.27
N LYS A 216 0.15 22.68 -26.97
CA LYS A 216 1.11 23.32 -26.06
C LYS A 216 1.17 22.45 -24.80
N THR A 217 2.37 22.07 -24.40
CA THR A 217 2.65 21.49 -23.09
C THR A 217 2.22 22.51 -22.05
N GLU A 218 0.95 22.46 -21.62
CA GLU A 218 0.57 23.09 -20.38
C GLU A 218 1.33 22.36 -19.27
N LYS A 219 2.39 23.01 -18.79
CA LYS A 219 2.95 22.67 -17.49
C LYS A 219 1.79 22.78 -16.50
N VAL A 220 1.34 21.65 -15.98
CA VAL A 220 0.48 21.64 -14.81
C VAL A 220 1.32 22.18 -13.66
N GLU A 221 1.26 23.49 -13.43
CA GLU A 221 1.74 24.12 -12.20
C GLU A 221 0.87 23.58 -11.06
N ILE A 222 1.46 22.70 -10.25
CA ILE A 222 0.86 22.24 -9.01
C ILE A 222 1.04 23.40 -8.02
N ASP A 223 -0.02 24.18 -7.83
CA ASP A 223 -0.10 25.24 -6.81
C ASP A 223 0.20 24.64 -5.43
N THR A 224 1.37 24.95 -4.89
CA THR A 224 1.87 24.51 -3.59
C THR A 224 1.29 25.30 -2.41
N GLU A 225 0.37 26.24 -2.63
CA GLU A 225 -0.16 27.13 -1.58
C GLU A 225 -1.62 26.87 -1.18
N ALA A 226 -2.09 25.62 -1.22
CA ALA A 226 -3.37 25.26 -0.61
C ALA A 226 -3.32 25.31 0.94
N ARG A 227 -3.46 26.52 1.49
CA ARG A 227 -3.63 26.84 2.92
C ARG A 227 -4.59 25.87 3.61
N ILE A 228 -4.08 25.20 4.65
CA ILE A 228 -4.86 24.35 5.57
C ILE A 228 -5.93 25.19 6.28
N VAL A 229 -7.17 25.13 5.79
CA VAL A 229 -8.33 25.68 6.51
C VAL A 229 -8.79 24.65 7.54
N ARG A 230 -8.26 24.71 8.78
CA ARG A 230 -8.71 23.80 9.85
C ARG A 230 -8.71 24.41 11.26
N LYS A 231 -9.35 25.57 11.46
CA LYS A 231 -9.42 26.20 12.80
C LYS A 231 -10.65 25.88 13.68
N LYS A 232 -11.74 25.25 13.19
CA LYS A 232 -12.99 25.21 13.99
C LYS A 232 -13.30 23.93 14.78
N ARG A 233 -12.59 22.79 14.63
CA ARG A 233 -13.02 21.51 15.23
C ARG A 233 -12.23 20.99 16.45
N ILE A 234 -11.12 21.61 16.85
CA ILE A 234 -10.21 21.08 17.90
C ILE A 234 -10.71 21.34 19.34
N LYS A 235 -11.53 22.37 19.59
CA LYS A 235 -11.90 22.76 20.97
C LYS A 235 -12.78 21.75 21.73
N LYS A 236 -13.44 20.79 21.06
CA LYS A 236 -14.41 19.91 21.73
C LYS A 236 -13.78 18.67 22.40
N TYR A 237 -12.57 18.25 22.03
CA TYR A 237 -11.97 16.99 22.49
C TYR A 237 -11.09 17.09 23.75
N LYS A 238 -10.72 18.28 24.21
CA LYS A 238 -9.91 18.46 25.44
C LYS A 238 -10.67 18.20 26.76
N LYS A 239 -11.99 17.94 26.73
CA LYS A 239 -12.83 17.87 27.95
C LYS A 239 -13.17 16.46 28.46
N ARG A 240 -12.61 15.38 27.90
CA ARG A 240 -12.86 14.01 28.37
C ARG A 240 -11.60 13.14 28.31
N LEU A 241 -10.71 13.31 29.28
CA LEU A 241 -9.69 12.31 29.62
C LEU A 241 -10.07 11.70 30.98
N PRO A 242 -10.31 10.37 31.09
CA PRO A 242 -10.54 9.73 32.38
C PRO A 242 -9.25 9.66 33.21
N LYS A 243 -9.36 9.88 34.53
CA LYS A 243 -8.27 9.68 35.49
C LYS A 243 -8.12 8.18 35.79
N TYR A 244 -6.95 7.61 35.49
CA TYR A 244 -6.62 6.22 35.83
C TYR A 244 -6.45 6.04 37.35
N LYS A 245 -7.10 5.04 37.94
CA LYS A 245 -6.86 4.62 39.33
C LYS A 245 -5.71 3.60 39.36
N ARG A 246 -4.63 3.92 40.10
CA ARG A 246 -3.58 2.97 40.47
C ARG A 246 -4.14 1.97 41.48
N ARG A 247 -3.83 0.68 41.34
CA ARG A 247 -3.90 -0.31 42.42
C ARG A 247 -2.51 -0.93 42.60
N GLN A 248 -1.96 -0.80 43.80
CA GLN A 248 -0.78 -1.54 44.25
C GLN A 248 -1.18 -2.99 44.51
N TYR A 249 -0.46 -3.96 43.95
CA TYR A 249 -0.23 -5.26 44.58
C TYR A 249 1.13 -5.82 44.16
N GLY A 250 1.76 -6.55 45.09
CA GLY A 250 3.15 -6.96 45.06
C GLY A 250 3.56 -7.85 43.89
N LYS A 251 4.86 -7.76 43.58
CA LYS A 251 5.73 -8.57 42.72
C LYS A 251 5.03 -9.64 41.85
N LYS A 252 5.04 -9.37 40.54
CA LYS A 252 4.66 -10.21 39.38
C LYS A 252 3.16 -10.35 39.12
N THR A 253 2.63 -9.61 38.14
CA THR A 253 1.38 -9.98 37.43
C THR A 253 1.31 -9.43 36.00
N PHE A 254 0.84 -10.30 35.11
CA PHE A 254 0.53 -10.13 33.69
C PHE A 254 -0.86 -9.52 33.49
N ALA A 255 -1.14 -8.91 32.33
CA ALA A 255 -2.45 -8.32 32.01
C ALA A 255 -3.40 -9.31 31.31
N VAL A 256 -4.60 -9.48 31.87
CA VAL A 256 -5.76 -10.21 31.30
C VAL A 256 -6.78 -9.19 30.77
N THR A 257 -7.44 -9.49 29.65
CA THR A 257 -8.45 -8.65 28.96
C THR A 257 -9.89 -9.02 29.36
N PRO A 258 -10.85 -8.06 29.43
CA PRO A 258 -12.26 -8.37 29.57
C PRO A 258 -12.96 -8.61 28.21
N THR A 259 -13.98 -9.46 28.25
CA THR A 259 -14.71 -10.10 27.15
C THR A 259 -15.88 -9.27 26.59
N ASN A 260 -16.05 -9.33 25.25
CA ASN A 260 -17.24 -9.21 24.38
C ASN A 260 -18.44 -8.28 24.72
N GLN A 261 -18.83 -7.47 23.72
CA GLN A 261 -20.24 -7.28 23.31
C GLN A 261 -20.36 -6.97 21.79
N LYS A 262 -21.33 -7.63 21.12
CA LYS A 262 -21.61 -7.63 19.66
C LYS A 262 -22.56 -6.50 19.25
N ILE A 263 -22.40 -5.89 18.07
CA ILE A 263 -23.46 -5.10 17.38
C ILE A 263 -23.45 -5.38 15.85
N LYS A 264 -24.66 -5.48 15.27
CA LYS A 264 -25.04 -5.98 13.93
C LYS A 264 -24.69 -5.05 12.75
N VAL A 265 -24.57 -5.66 11.56
CA VAL A 265 -24.29 -5.05 10.24
C VAL A 265 -25.58 -4.93 9.40
N GLY A 266 -25.72 -3.85 8.63
CA GLY A 266 -26.75 -3.67 7.59
C GLY A 266 -26.14 -3.67 6.17
N LYS A 267 -26.83 -4.31 5.22
CA LYS A 267 -26.45 -4.55 3.80
C LYS A 267 -26.75 -3.36 2.89
N VAL A 268 -25.97 -3.16 1.81
CA VAL A 268 -26.39 -2.52 0.54
C VAL A 268 -25.68 -3.19 -0.65
N THR A 269 -26.42 -3.35 -1.75
CA THR A 269 -26.20 -4.20 -2.93
C THR A 269 -25.67 -3.48 -4.18
N ASN A 270 -24.87 -4.24 -4.96
CA ASN A 270 -24.67 -4.36 -6.43
C ASN A 270 -24.67 -3.17 -7.43
N LYS A 271 -23.58 -3.12 -8.21
CA LYS A 271 -23.43 -3.42 -9.67
C LYS A 271 -22.73 -2.32 -10.51
N VAL A 272 -22.02 -2.79 -11.56
CA VAL A 272 -21.42 -2.08 -12.73
C VAL A 272 -19.95 -1.63 -12.49
N LYS A 273 -18.90 -1.89 -13.31
CA LYS A 273 -18.75 -2.24 -14.74
C LYS A 273 -17.39 -2.92 -15.03
N GLU A 274 -17.39 -3.83 -16.00
CA GLU A 274 -16.22 -4.36 -16.72
C GLU A 274 -15.70 -3.32 -17.72
N MET A 275 -14.38 -3.13 -17.74
CA MET A 275 -13.56 -2.68 -18.87
C MET A 275 -12.13 -2.68 -18.33
N VAL A 276 -11.33 -3.66 -18.74
CA VAL A 276 -9.99 -4.03 -18.22
C VAL A 276 -10.07 -4.89 -16.95
N ALA A 277 -9.67 -6.15 -17.08
CA ALA A 277 -9.33 -7.01 -15.94
C ALA A 277 -7.81 -6.87 -15.71
N ILE A 278 -7.43 -6.36 -14.52
CA ILE A 278 -6.07 -6.41 -13.97
C ILE A 278 -6.05 -7.51 -12.92
#